data_AF-A0A957R0J0-F1
#
_entry.id   AF-A0A957R0J0-F1
#
_cell.length_a   1.000
_cell.length_b   1.000
_cell.length_c   1.000
_cell.angle_alpha   90.00
_cell.angle_beta   90.00
_cell.angle_gamma   90.00
#
_symmetry.space_group_name_H-M   'P 1'
#
loop_
_entity.id
_entity.type
_entity.pdbx_description
1 polymer ?
#
loop_
_entity_poly.entity_id
_entity_poly.type
_entity_poly.pdbx_seq_one_letter_code
_entity_poly.pdbx_strand_id
1 'polypeptide(L)'
;LILDRPVLNDVAAQFRRSGAAWAELGTILLPDSHPQLAECRHLIEANHRLFLDGGGATLAERQANSERKAALRDQLTADFGLTEAEVVAFRERIAAQVQRIHDIEADAIQQLKAAMA
;
A
#
# COMPACT_ATOMS: atom_id res chain seq x y z
N LEU A 1 -15.08 -25.45 17.07
CA LEU A 1 -14.96 -24.91 15.69
C LEU A 1 -13.58 -24.27 15.51
N ILE A 2 -13.17 -23.94 14.27
CA ILE A 2 -11.98 -23.09 14.02
C ILE A 2 -12.04 -21.79 14.82
N LEU A 3 -13.24 -21.21 14.97
CA LEU A 3 -13.50 -19.98 15.72
C LEU A 3 -13.17 -20.06 17.22
N ASP A 4 -13.01 -21.27 17.79
CA ASP A 4 -12.74 -21.45 19.23
C ASP A 4 -11.25 -21.67 19.53
N ARG A 5 -10.36 -21.53 18.53
CA ARG A 5 -8.91 -21.73 18.71
C ARG A 5 -8.26 -20.38 19.09
N PRO A 6 -7.92 -20.13 20.36
CA PRO A 6 -7.39 -18.82 20.79
C PRO A 6 -6.05 -18.46 20.13
N VAL A 7 -5.25 -19.47 19.78
CA VAL A 7 -3.98 -19.28 19.03
C VAL A 7 -4.18 -18.56 17.69
N LEU A 8 -5.37 -18.64 17.09
CA LEU A 8 -5.66 -17.92 15.84
C LEU A 8 -5.78 -16.41 16.04
N ASN A 9 -6.01 -15.93 17.27
CA ASN A 9 -6.00 -14.50 17.56
C ASN A 9 -4.59 -13.91 17.42
N ASP A 10 -3.58 -14.66 17.87
CA ASP A 10 -2.17 -14.27 17.77
C ASP A 10 -1.71 -14.31 16.31
N VAL A 11 -2.10 -15.35 15.57
CA VAL A 11 -1.87 -15.44 14.11
C VAL A 11 -2.53 -14.26 13.38
N ALA A 12 -3.76 -13.89 13.74
CA ALA A 12 -4.44 -12.74 13.15
C ALA A 12 -3.70 -11.42 13.41
N ALA A 13 -3.03 -11.27 14.55
CA ALA A 13 -2.19 -10.11 14.82
C ALA A 13 -0.99 -10.03 13.85
N GLN A 14 -0.39 -11.16 13.47
CA GLN A 14 0.69 -11.19 12.48
C GLN A 14 0.22 -10.75 11.09
N PHE A 15 -0.96 -11.21 10.65
CA PHE A 15 -1.52 -10.75 9.37
C PHE A 15 -1.86 -9.26 9.38
N ARG A 16 -2.35 -8.72 10.51
CA ARG A 16 -2.53 -7.26 10.65
C ARG A 16 -1.20 -6.51 10.57
N ARG A 17 -0.11 -7.07 11.13
CA ARG A 17 1.24 -6.50 10.97
C ARG A 17 1.71 -6.52 9.52
N SER A 18 1.46 -7.60 8.76
CA SER A 18 1.71 -7.63 7.32
C SER A 18 0.93 -6.53 6.60
N GLY A 19 -0.37 -6.40 6.90
CA GLY A 19 -1.21 -5.34 6.33
C GLY A 19 -0.67 -3.93 6.58
N ALA A 20 -0.15 -3.66 7.78
CA ALA A 20 0.51 -2.39 8.09
C ALA A 20 1.81 -2.19 7.29
N ALA A 21 2.61 -3.24 7.08
CA ALA A 21 3.82 -3.17 6.27
C ALA A 21 3.52 -2.92 4.78
N TRP A 22 2.42 -3.48 4.26
CA TRP A 22 1.91 -3.15 2.92
C TRP A 22 1.43 -1.70 2.81
N ALA A 23 0.76 -1.16 3.84
CA ALA A 23 0.38 0.25 3.87
C ALA A 23 1.61 1.17 3.86
N GLU A 24 2.66 0.82 4.62
CA GLU A 24 3.94 1.54 4.63
C GLU A 24 4.60 1.52 3.25
N LEU A 25 4.57 0.39 2.52
CA LEU A 25 5.07 0.33 1.14
C LEU A 25 4.35 1.35 0.23
N GLY A 26 3.05 1.57 0.42
CA GLY A 26 2.31 2.61 -0.31
C GLY A 26 2.89 4.02 -0.12
N THR A 27 3.31 4.36 1.11
CA THR A 27 3.97 5.64 1.42
C THR A 27 5.38 5.74 0.85
N ILE A 28 6.10 4.61 0.77
CA ILE A 28 7.40 4.56 0.12
C ILE A 28 7.21 4.80 -1.38
N LEU A 29 6.35 4.04 -2.04
CA LEU A 29 6.11 4.13 -3.49
C LEU A 29 5.67 5.52 -3.95
N LEU A 30 4.96 6.27 -3.10
CA LEU A 30 4.45 7.60 -3.39
C LEU A 30 4.76 8.56 -2.23
N PRO A 31 6.03 9.00 -2.10
CA PRO A 31 6.52 9.69 -0.93
C PRO A 31 6.14 11.17 -0.90
N ASP A 32 5.98 11.72 0.30
CA ASP A 32 5.68 13.14 0.52
C ASP A 32 6.82 14.08 0.09
N SER A 33 8.03 13.55 -0.04
CA SER A 33 9.18 14.29 -0.55
C SER A 33 9.03 14.69 -2.03
N HIS A 34 8.07 14.10 -2.76
CA HIS A 34 7.80 14.45 -4.15
C HIS A 34 6.32 14.85 -4.30
N PRO A 35 5.98 16.16 -4.38
CA PRO A 35 4.61 16.65 -4.28
C PRO A 35 3.60 15.98 -5.23
N GLN A 36 4.01 15.72 -6.48
CA GLN A 36 3.17 15.03 -7.47
C GLN A 36 2.88 13.55 -7.10
N LEU A 37 3.85 12.85 -6.52
CA LEU A 37 3.66 11.47 -6.06
C LEU A 37 2.78 11.43 -4.82
N ALA A 38 2.99 12.37 -3.88
CA ALA A 38 2.14 12.54 -2.71
C ALA A 38 0.67 12.81 -3.11
N GLU A 39 0.45 13.70 -4.08
CA GLU A 39 -0.89 13.98 -4.61
C GLU A 39 -1.53 12.72 -5.22
N CYS A 40 -0.77 11.96 -6.01
CA CYS A 40 -1.21 10.67 -6.54
C CYS A 40 -1.68 9.71 -5.43
N ARG A 41 -0.94 9.63 -4.32
CA ARG A 41 -1.29 8.78 -3.16
C ARG A 41 -2.60 9.24 -2.52
N HIS A 42 -2.72 10.53 -2.25
CA HIS A 42 -3.93 11.10 -1.65
C HIS A 42 -5.17 10.89 -2.52
N LEU A 43 -5.04 10.99 -3.85
CA LEU A 43 -6.15 10.71 -4.78
C LEU A 43 -6.55 9.22 -4.75
N ILE A 44 -5.59 8.30 -4.62
CA ILE A 44 -5.86 6.86 -4.47
C ILE A 44 -6.61 6.60 -3.16
N GLU A 45 -6.12 7.14 -2.05
CA GLU A 45 -6.73 7.01 -0.72
C GLU A 45 -8.15 7.62 -0.69
N ALA A 46 -8.32 8.81 -1.28
CA ALA A 46 -9.61 9.47 -1.40
C ALA A 46 -10.60 8.64 -2.23
N ASN A 47 -10.17 8.07 -3.35
CA ASN A 47 -11.03 7.20 -4.17
C ASN A 47 -11.45 5.92 -3.45
N HIS A 48 -10.57 5.34 -2.63
CA HIS A 48 -10.92 4.20 -1.80
C HIS A 48 -12.00 4.56 -0.79
N ARG A 49 -11.82 5.67 -0.06
CA ARG A 49 -12.80 6.17 0.92
C ARG A 49 -14.15 6.51 0.28
N LEU A 50 -14.15 7.25 -0.83
CA LEU A 50 -15.37 7.59 -1.58
C LEU A 50 -16.17 6.36 -1.98
N PHE A 51 -15.48 5.28 -2.38
CA PHE A 51 -16.15 4.03 -2.73
C PHE A 51 -16.73 3.32 -1.51
N LEU A 52 -15.99 3.21 -0.41
CA LEU A 52 -16.46 2.57 0.81
C LEU A 52 -17.65 3.31 1.44
N ASP A 53 -17.59 4.64 1.47
CA ASP A 53 -18.57 5.45 2.21
C ASP A 53 -19.81 5.79 1.37
N GLY A 54 -19.64 6.00 0.06
CA GLY A 54 -20.70 6.51 -0.81
C GLY A 54 -21.00 5.64 -2.04
N GLY A 55 -20.27 4.54 -2.25
CA GLY A 55 -20.55 3.55 -3.28
C GLY A 55 -20.68 4.15 -4.69
N GLY A 56 -21.86 3.98 -5.30
CA GLY A 56 -22.15 4.48 -6.64
C GLY A 56 -22.43 5.99 -6.70
N ALA A 57 -22.85 6.62 -5.61
CA ALA A 57 -23.17 8.04 -5.58
C ALA A 57 -21.94 8.93 -5.78
N THR A 58 -20.74 8.41 -5.46
CA THR A 58 -19.47 9.12 -5.58
C THR A 58 -18.76 8.90 -6.92
N LEU A 59 -19.46 8.34 -7.92
CA LEU A 59 -18.85 8.01 -9.21
C LEU A 59 -18.21 9.22 -9.90
N ALA A 60 -18.89 10.37 -9.91
CA ALA A 60 -18.39 11.59 -10.56
C ALA A 60 -17.11 12.11 -9.90
N GLU A 61 -17.06 12.12 -8.57
CA GLU A 61 -15.87 12.55 -7.81
C GLU A 61 -14.69 11.58 -8.05
N ARG A 62 -14.98 10.27 -8.11
CA ARG A 62 -13.96 9.25 -8.40
C ARG A 62 -13.44 9.34 -9.83
N GLN A 63 -14.28 9.71 -10.79
CA GLN A 63 -13.86 9.99 -12.16
C GLN A 63 -12.95 11.22 -12.22
N ALA A 64 -13.31 12.33 -11.58
CA ALA A 64 -12.47 13.53 -11.50
C ALA A 64 -11.09 13.22 -10.88
N ASN A 65 -11.05 12.45 -9.80
CA ASN A 65 -9.79 12.00 -9.19
C ASN A 65 -8.96 11.12 -10.16
N SER A 66 -9.63 10.28 -10.95
CA SER A 66 -8.96 9.41 -11.93
C SER A 66 -8.37 10.21 -13.09
N GLU A 67 -9.07 11.24 -13.56
CA GLU A 67 -8.56 12.19 -14.56
C GLU A 67 -7.34 12.95 -14.02
N ARG A 68 -7.40 13.46 -12.78
CA ARG A 68 -6.26 14.13 -12.17
C ARG A 68 -5.04 13.21 -12.03
N LYS A 69 -5.25 11.95 -11.63
CA LYS A 69 -4.18 10.94 -11.58
C LYS A 69 -3.56 10.69 -12.97
N ALA A 70 -4.36 10.63 -14.02
CA ALA A 70 -3.85 10.47 -15.37
C ALA A 70 -2.97 11.66 -15.78
N ALA A 71 -3.41 12.88 -15.50
CA ALA A 71 -2.62 14.09 -15.75
C ALA A 71 -1.29 14.10 -14.97
N LEU A 72 -1.29 13.69 -13.69
CA LEU A 72 -0.07 13.56 -12.88
C LEU A 72 0.91 12.53 -13.46
N ARG A 73 0.40 11.38 -13.91
CA ARG A 73 1.22 10.35 -14.55
C ARG A 73 1.87 10.89 -15.83
N ASP A 74 1.11 11.60 -16.65
CA ASP A 74 1.63 12.12 -17.91
C ASP A 74 2.70 13.22 -17.65
N GLN A 75 2.51 14.05 -16.62
CA GLN A 75 3.53 15.00 -16.14
C GLN A 75 4.81 14.31 -15.69
N LEU A 76 4.70 13.28 -14.84
CA LEU A 76 5.85 12.51 -14.33
C LEU A 76 6.53 11.68 -15.42
N THR A 77 5.82 11.32 -16.49
CA THR A 77 6.42 10.62 -17.63
C THR A 77 7.27 11.57 -18.47
N ALA A 78 6.83 12.82 -18.61
CA ALA A 78 7.60 13.86 -19.29
C ALA A 78 8.83 14.30 -18.47
N ASP A 79 8.68 14.37 -17.14
CA ASP A 79 9.74 14.75 -16.21
C ASP A 79 9.58 13.98 -14.89
N PHE A 80 10.35 12.90 -14.73
CA PHE A 80 10.24 11.97 -13.60
C PHE A 80 10.76 12.57 -12.28
N GLY A 81 11.45 13.71 -12.32
CA GLY A 81 11.80 14.50 -11.13
C GLY A 81 12.83 13.88 -10.18
N LEU A 82 13.32 12.66 -10.45
CA LEU A 82 14.39 12.00 -9.70
C LEU A 82 15.66 11.88 -10.54
N THR A 83 16.78 12.19 -9.92
CA THR A 83 18.11 11.89 -10.47
C THR A 83 18.40 10.39 -10.42
N GLU A 84 19.38 9.93 -11.18
CA GLU A 84 19.78 8.52 -11.19
C GLU A 84 20.16 8.00 -9.80
N ALA A 85 20.89 8.80 -9.01
CA ALA A 85 21.26 8.46 -7.64
C ALA A 85 20.03 8.31 -6.73
N GLU A 86 19.06 9.22 -6.87
CA GLU A 86 17.80 9.15 -6.12
C GLU A 86 16.96 7.94 -6.53
N VAL A 87 16.97 7.56 -7.81
CA VAL A 87 16.30 6.35 -8.30
C VAL A 87 16.92 5.08 -7.70
N VAL A 88 18.25 5.01 -7.60
CA VAL A 88 18.93 3.88 -6.94
C VAL A 88 18.52 3.79 -5.47
N ALA A 89 18.66 4.89 -4.73
CA ALA A 89 18.26 4.95 -3.32
C ALA A 89 16.76 4.65 -3.14
N PHE A 90 15.93 5.02 -4.12
CA PHE A 90 14.51 4.72 -4.09
C PHE A 90 14.22 3.24 -4.25
N ARG A 91 14.87 2.57 -5.22
CA ARG A 91 14.76 1.12 -5.42
C ARG A 91 15.25 0.32 -4.23
N GLU A 92 16.33 0.75 -3.57
CA GLU A 92 16.84 0.11 -2.36
C GLU A 92 15.83 0.15 -1.21
N ARG A 93 15.17 1.31 -1.01
CA ARG A 93 14.09 1.43 -0.01
C ARG A 93 12.90 0.53 -0.31
N ILE A 94 12.49 0.45 -1.58
CA ILE A 94 11.42 -0.47 -2.01
C ILE A 94 11.82 -1.91 -1.73
N ALA A 95 13.03 -2.32 -2.12
CA ALA A 95 13.52 -3.68 -1.93
C ALA A 95 13.58 -4.06 -0.44
N ALA A 96 14.08 -3.16 0.42
CA ALA A 96 14.11 -3.37 1.86
C ALA A 96 12.71 -3.57 2.45
N GLN A 97 11.72 -2.77 2.02
CA GLN A 97 10.35 -2.93 2.52
C GLN A 97 9.69 -4.21 2.01
N VAL A 98 9.90 -4.59 0.75
CA VAL A 98 9.39 -5.86 0.20
C VAL A 98 9.97 -7.05 0.96
N GLN A 99 11.28 -7.02 1.27
CA GLN A 99 11.91 -8.06 2.08
C GLN A 99 11.28 -8.14 3.48
N ARG A 100 11.04 -6.99 4.12
CA ARG A 100 10.37 -6.93 5.43
C ARG A 100 8.95 -7.52 5.39
N ILE A 101 8.17 -7.21 4.36
CA ILE A 101 6.83 -7.78 4.16
C ILE A 101 6.93 -9.31 4.05
N HIS A 102 7.83 -9.80 3.19
CA HIS A 102 8.08 -11.22 3.02
C HIS A 102 8.37 -11.91 4.36
N ASP A 103 9.26 -11.34 5.18
CA ASP A 103 9.66 -11.95 6.45
C ASP A 103 8.50 -12.03 7.45
N ILE A 104 7.66 -10.98 7.51
CA ILE A 104 6.44 -10.95 8.34
C ILE A 104 5.43 -12.00 7.86
N GLU A 105 5.22 -12.10 6.54
CA GLU A 105 4.26 -13.05 5.98
C GLU A 105 4.72 -14.50 6.11
N ALA A 106 6.02 -14.76 5.93
CA ALA A 106 6.60 -16.07 6.14
C ALA A 106 6.38 -16.57 7.58
N ASP A 107 6.63 -15.71 8.57
CA ASP A 107 6.38 -16.02 9.98
C ASP A 107 4.87 -16.24 10.25
N ALA A 108 4.01 -15.36 9.76
CA ALA A 108 2.56 -15.48 9.90
C ALA A 108 2.02 -16.80 9.33
N ILE A 109 2.50 -17.22 8.16
CA ILE A 109 2.11 -18.46 7.50
C ILE A 109 2.60 -19.68 8.30
N GLN A 110 3.82 -19.65 8.85
CA GLN A 110 4.33 -20.75 9.69
C GLN A 110 3.48 -20.90 10.95
N GLN A 111 3.16 -19.80 11.63
CA GLN A 111 2.30 -19.82 12.82
C GLN A 111 0.87 -20.31 12.49
N LEU A 112 0.32 -19.90 11.34
CA LEU A 112 -0.99 -20.39 10.89
C LEU A 112 -0.96 -21.91 10.67
N LYS A 113 0.06 -22.43 9.97
CA LYS A 113 0.22 -23.88 9.75
C LYS A 113 0.29 -24.65 11.07
N ALA A 114 1.07 -24.16 12.03
CA ALA A 114 1.19 -24.77 13.36
C ALA A 114 -0.13 -24.72 14.15
N ALA A 115 -0.88 -23.62 14.07
CA ALA A 115 -2.18 -23.46 14.72
C ALA A 115 -3.30 -24.29 14.10
N MET A 116 -3.15 -24.70 12.84
CA MET A 116 -4.11 -25.52 12.09
C MET A 116 -3.84 -27.02 12.16
N ALA A 117 -2.61 -27.43 12.50
CA ALA A 117 -2.30 -28.81 12.87
C ALA A 117 -3.09 -29.26 14.11
#